data_AF-A0A953CVH5-F1
#
_entry.id   AF-A0A953CVH5-F1
#
_cell.length_a   1.000
_cell.length_b   1.000
_cell.length_c   1.000
_cell.angle_alpha   90.00
_cell.angle_beta   90.00
_cell.angle_gamma   90.00
#
_symmetry.space_group_name_H-M   'P 1'
#
loop_
_entity.id
_entity.type
_entity.pdbx_description
1 polymer ?
#
loop_
_entity_poly.entity_id
_entity_poly.type
_entity_poly.pdbx_seq_one_letter_code
_entity_poly.pdbx_strand_id
1 'polypeptide(L)'
;MSEKPVNIGIDSKPKSEQDKIDLNHEMSGMPTGRRQRFLTQNDYGVHGEEGEKKKAERRYSNLLEYMLAEDARYARLYYEVQDTLNQARRAAEHALHDINKQLEVAERTLQMMRDNAARLDDGTLVFRSTADGSVYTEDGRKLSDDEASGIAFSENAPSRETYNQAKNSVETARTQKNEVEAYQRDIDHAQERLRDVENPLTLEELETIKHDIPGHRLYSYGVTAQASTHEEKISPAAQDGKENFNMPPMSRQFDFARLGQSDNNPLPQFTNIHTIAPAL
;
A
#
# COMPACT_ATOMS: atom_id res chain seq x y z
N MET A 1 -47.65 -83.57 27.94
CA MET A 1 -47.22 -82.47 28.82
C MET A 1 -46.41 -81.52 27.97
N SER A 2 -46.92 -80.31 27.71
CA SER A 2 -46.22 -79.32 26.89
C SER A 2 -45.56 -78.34 27.84
N GLU A 3 -44.23 -78.41 27.97
CA GLU A 3 -43.46 -77.46 28.77
C GLU A 3 -43.59 -76.08 28.14
N LYS A 4 -44.10 -75.11 28.94
CA LYS A 4 -44.17 -73.72 28.51
C LYS A 4 -42.73 -73.20 28.36
N PRO A 5 -42.36 -72.57 27.23
CA PRO A 5 -41.05 -71.97 27.11
C PRO A 5 -40.91 -70.87 28.15
N VAL A 6 -39.86 -70.97 28.96
CA VAL A 6 -39.46 -69.94 29.92
C VAL A 6 -39.06 -68.72 29.10
N ASN A 7 -39.85 -67.64 29.21
CA ASN A 7 -39.55 -66.39 28.52
C ASN A 7 -38.42 -65.70 29.28
N ILE A 8 -37.19 -66.01 28.90
CA ILE A 8 -35.95 -65.44 29.45
C ILE A 8 -35.87 -63.98 28.96
N GLY A 9 -36.36 -63.05 29.78
CA GLY A 9 -36.32 -61.61 29.48
C GLY A 9 -34.88 -61.15 29.18
N ILE A 10 -34.75 -60.17 28.28
CA ILE A 10 -33.46 -59.68 27.76
C ILE A 10 -32.47 -59.32 28.88
N ASP A 11 -32.97 -58.93 30.05
CA ASP A 11 -32.19 -58.57 31.24
C ASP A 11 -31.39 -59.72 31.86
N SER A 12 -31.71 -60.97 31.52
CA SER A 12 -31.01 -62.16 32.00
C SER A 12 -29.93 -62.66 31.03
N LYS A 13 -29.76 -62.01 29.88
CA LYS A 13 -28.65 -62.28 28.94
C LYS A 13 -27.32 -61.74 29.47
N PRO A 14 -26.17 -62.33 29.10
CA PRO A 14 -24.88 -61.77 29.42
C PRO A 14 -24.72 -60.36 28.82
N LYS A 15 -24.00 -59.48 29.55
CA LYS A 15 -23.87 -58.05 29.21
C LYS A 15 -23.45 -57.80 27.76
N SER A 16 -22.53 -58.60 27.22
CA SER A 16 -22.08 -58.46 25.82
C SER A 16 -23.19 -58.72 24.79
N GLU A 17 -24.16 -59.58 25.09
CA GLU A 17 -25.31 -59.80 24.19
C GLU A 17 -26.34 -58.68 24.32
N GLN A 18 -26.56 -58.17 25.53
CA GLN A 18 -27.40 -56.99 25.74
C GLN A 18 -26.84 -55.80 24.95
N ASP A 19 -25.54 -55.57 25.04
CA ASP A 19 -24.85 -54.49 24.32
C ASP A 19 -24.97 -54.65 22.79
N LYS A 20 -24.86 -55.87 22.25
CA LYS A 20 -25.07 -56.13 20.81
C LYS A 20 -26.51 -55.90 20.37
N ILE A 21 -27.47 -56.29 21.20
CA ILE A 21 -28.90 -56.10 20.91
C ILE A 21 -29.25 -54.61 20.95
N ASP A 22 -28.77 -53.89 21.98
CA ASP A 22 -28.97 -52.45 22.13
C ASP A 22 -28.29 -51.68 20.97
N LEU A 23 -27.06 -52.05 20.58
CA LEU A 23 -26.38 -51.49 19.40
C LEU A 23 -27.15 -51.73 18.10
N ASN A 24 -27.68 -52.95 17.89
CA ASN A 24 -28.43 -53.26 16.68
C ASN A 24 -29.78 -52.52 16.62
N HIS A 25 -30.45 -52.33 17.77
CA HIS A 25 -31.66 -51.53 17.85
C HIS A 25 -31.38 -50.03 17.66
N GLU A 26 -30.27 -49.54 18.20
CA GLU A 26 -29.81 -48.16 17.98
C GLU A 26 -29.47 -47.91 16.51
N MET A 27 -28.77 -48.84 15.86
CA MET A 27 -28.46 -48.79 14.41
C MET A 27 -29.72 -48.85 13.54
N SER A 28 -30.79 -49.52 13.99
CA SER A 28 -32.05 -49.63 13.24
C SER A 28 -33.04 -48.49 13.53
N GLY A 29 -32.74 -47.60 14.48
CA GLY A 29 -33.59 -46.48 14.85
C GLY A 29 -34.91 -46.88 15.53
N MET A 30 -35.05 -48.12 16.00
CA MET A 30 -36.28 -48.57 16.67
C MET A 30 -36.30 -48.15 18.14
N PRO A 31 -37.37 -47.51 18.64
CA PRO A 31 -37.46 -47.10 20.04
C PRO A 31 -37.73 -48.32 20.94
N THR A 32 -36.75 -48.67 21.77
CA THR A 32 -36.84 -49.84 22.68
C THR A 32 -37.16 -49.47 24.13
N GLY A 33 -37.44 -48.19 24.42
CA GLY A 33 -37.74 -47.69 25.77
C GLY A 33 -36.55 -47.70 26.73
N ARG A 34 -35.35 -48.12 26.28
CA ARG A 34 -34.09 -48.08 27.05
C ARG A 34 -33.25 -46.88 26.63
N ARG A 35 -32.48 -46.32 27.57
CA ARG A 35 -31.57 -45.19 27.31
C ARG A 35 -30.51 -45.63 26.30
N GLN A 36 -30.38 -44.91 25.19
CA GLN A 36 -29.31 -45.13 24.20
C GLN A 36 -27.94 -45.04 24.86
N ARG A 37 -27.02 -45.93 24.49
CA ARG A 37 -25.68 -46.06 25.10
C ARG A 37 -24.53 -45.97 24.11
N PHE A 38 -24.74 -46.34 22.85
CA PHE A 38 -23.64 -46.46 21.88
C PHE A 38 -23.61 -45.28 20.91
N LEU A 39 -24.79 -44.84 20.45
CA LEU A 39 -24.93 -43.69 19.55
C LEU A 39 -25.15 -42.36 20.29
N THR A 40 -24.88 -42.29 21.60
CA THR A 40 -24.95 -41.03 22.36
C THR A 40 -23.74 -40.14 22.10
N GLN A 41 -23.63 -39.65 20.86
CA GLN A 41 -22.91 -38.44 20.51
C GLN A 41 -23.42 -37.98 19.13
N ASN A 42 -24.51 -37.20 19.17
CA ASN A 42 -25.12 -36.41 18.10
C ASN A 42 -25.90 -37.18 17.00
N ASP A 43 -27.21 -36.89 16.85
CA ASP A 43 -27.71 -36.12 15.68
C ASP A 43 -29.23 -36.17 15.39
N TYR A 44 -30.06 -36.88 16.14
CA TYR A 44 -31.50 -36.99 15.78
C TYR A 44 -32.47 -36.51 16.86
N GLY A 45 -32.30 -35.27 17.32
CA GLY A 45 -33.16 -34.64 18.32
C GLY A 45 -33.76 -33.29 17.88
N VAL A 46 -34.89 -33.32 17.16
CA VAL A 46 -36.05 -32.41 17.30
C VAL A 46 -35.89 -30.89 17.03
N HIS A 47 -34.73 -30.36 16.64
CA HIS A 47 -34.61 -29.00 16.08
C HIS A 47 -33.83 -28.99 14.77
N GLY A 48 -34.51 -29.34 13.66
CA GLY A 48 -33.88 -29.46 12.33
C GLY A 48 -33.21 -28.17 11.84
N GLU A 49 -33.79 -27.00 12.14
CA GLU A 49 -33.19 -25.71 11.75
C GLU A 49 -32.08 -25.26 12.71
N GLU A 50 -32.26 -25.37 14.03
CA GLU A 50 -31.19 -24.97 14.97
C GLU A 50 -29.98 -25.91 14.91
N GLY A 51 -30.19 -27.20 14.64
CA GLY A 51 -29.12 -28.16 14.46
C GLY A 51 -28.29 -27.91 13.21
N GLU A 52 -28.93 -27.58 12.08
CA GLU A 52 -28.23 -27.19 10.85
C GLU A 52 -27.52 -25.84 10.99
N LYS A 53 -28.15 -24.84 11.63
CA LYS A 53 -27.53 -23.56 11.92
C LYS A 53 -26.30 -23.72 12.80
N LYS A 54 -26.38 -24.53 13.87
CA LYS A 54 -25.26 -24.83 14.76
C LYS A 54 -24.17 -25.68 14.08
N LYS A 55 -24.53 -26.53 13.11
CA LYS A 55 -23.57 -27.23 12.24
C LYS A 55 -22.91 -26.29 11.25
N ALA A 56 -23.63 -25.30 10.71
CA ALA A 56 -23.09 -24.27 9.82
C ALA A 56 -22.15 -23.33 10.57
N GLU A 57 -22.52 -22.89 11.78
CA GLU A 57 -21.65 -22.10 12.67
C GLU A 57 -20.35 -22.85 13.03
N ARG A 58 -20.41 -24.19 13.19
CA ARG A 58 -19.21 -25.03 13.37
C ARG A 58 -18.33 -25.17 12.12
N ARG A 59 -18.81 -24.79 10.92
CA ARG A 59 -18.00 -24.86 9.69
C ARG A 59 -17.03 -23.70 9.58
N TYR A 60 -17.38 -22.56 10.16
CA TYR A 60 -16.54 -21.38 10.13
C TYR A 60 -15.51 -21.47 11.25
N SER A 61 -14.25 -21.24 10.89
CA SER A 61 -13.14 -21.28 11.84
C SER A 61 -13.12 -20.07 12.76
N ASN A 62 -13.75 -18.97 12.35
CA ASN A 62 -13.79 -17.71 13.10
C ASN A 62 -14.99 -16.81 12.74
N LEU A 63 -15.19 -15.75 13.53
CA LEU A 63 -16.30 -14.81 13.39
C LEU A 63 -16.24 -14.01 12.08
N LEU A 64 -15.06 -13.58 11.65
CA LEU A 64 -14.89 -12.88 10.37
C LEU A 64 -15.35 -13.75 9.19
N GLU A 65 -14.96 -15.02 9.15
CA GLU A 65 -15.35 -15.97 8.11
C GLU A 65 -16.86 -16.18 8.07
N TYR A 66 -17.50 -16.26 9.25
CA TYR A 66 -18.96 -16.29 9.36
C TYR A 66 -19.60 -15.02 8.77
N MET A 67 -19.10 -13.83 9.13
CA MET A 67 -19.64 -12.56 8.61
C MET A 67 -19.46 -12.42 7.09
N LEU A 68 -18.32 -12.84 6.55
CA LEU A 68 -18.05 -12.83 5.11
C LEU A 68 -18.96 -13.79 4.34
N ALA A 69 -19.35 -14.91 4.94
CA ALA A 69 -20.24 -15.89 4.33
C ALA A 69 -21.72 -15.50 4.41
N GLU A 70 -22.14 -14.91 5.53
CA GLU A 70 -23.55 -14.61 5.80
C GLU A 70 -24.00 -13.26 5.24
N ASP A 71 -23.16 -12.21 5.29
CA ASP A 71 -23.50 -10.87 4.83
C ASP A 71 -22.70 -10.48 3.57
N ALA A 72 -23.37 -10.56 2.41
CA ALA A 72 -22.79 -10.18 1.12
C ALA A 72 -22.41 -8.69 1.04
N ARG A 73 -23.13 -7.80 1.74
CA ARG A 73 -22.79 -6.37 1.78
C ARG A 73 -21.50 -6.17 2.57
N TYR A 74 -21.38 -6.83 3.71
CA TYR A 74 -20.17 -6.83 4.52
C TYR A 74 -18.97 -7.33 3.72
N ALA A 75 -19.09 -8.50 3.10
CA ALA A 75 -18.02 -9.10 2.30
C ALA A 75 -17.54 -8.18 1.17
N ARG A 76 -18.48 -7.58 0.43
CA ARG A 76 -18.14 -6.62 -0.62
C ARG A 76 -17.34 -5.44 -0.08
N LEU A 77 -17.82 -4.80 0.99
CA LEU A 77 -17.15 -3.63 1.56
C LEU A 77 -15.78 -4.00 2.12
N TYR A 78 -15.66 -5.14 2.78
CA TYR A 78 -14.39 -5.66 3.30
C TYR A 78 -13.33 -5.79 2.19
N TYR A 79 -13.68 -6.43 1.07
CA TYR A 79 -12.74 -6.57 -0.05
C TYR A 79 -12.43 -5.24 -0.75
N GLU A 80 -13.40 -4.33 -0.85
CA GLU A 80 -13.16 -2.97 -1.37
C GLU A 80 -12.16 -2.20 -0.48
N VAL A 81 -12.30 -2.28 0.84
CA VAL A 81 -11.36 -1.68 1.80
C VAL A 81 -9.98 -2.31 1.69
N GLN A 82 -9.91 -3.64 1.60
CA GLN A 82 -8.64 -4.36 1.44
C GLN A 82 -7.91 -3.93 0.16
N ASP A 83 -8.62 -3.82 -0.96
CA ASP A 83 -8.04 -3.35 -2.22
C ASP A 83 -7.57 -1.89 -2.11
N THR A 84 -8.39 -1.03 -1.50
CA THR A 84 -8.04 0.39 -1.26
C THR A 84 -6.76 0.52 -0.43
N LEU A 85 -6.62 -0.25 0.67
CA LEU A 85 -5.41 -0.27 1.50
C LEU A 85 -4.19 -0.77 0.72
N ASN A 86 -4.36 -1.77 -0.14
CA ASN A 86 -3.27 -2.29 -0.98
C ASN A 86 -2.82 -1.26 -2.02
N GLN A 87 -3.77 -0.56 -2.66
CA GLN A 87 -3.46 0.52 -3.59
C GLN A 87 -2.74 1.69 -2.89
N ALA A 88 -3.25 2.09 -1.72
CA ALA A 88 -2.65 3.13 -0.89
C ALA A 88 -1.21 2.77 -0.48
N ARG A 89 -0.96 1.52 -0.05
CA ARG A 89 0.39 1.04 0.27
C ARG A 89 1.33 1.16 -0.92
N ARG A 90 0.93 0.65 -2.09
CA ARG A 90 1.78 0.73 -3.31
C ARG A 90 2.07 2.17 -3.70
N ALA A 91 1.09 3.06 -3.56
CA ALA A 91 1.27 4.49 -3.83
C ALA A 91 2.26 5.12 -2.85
N ALA A 92 2.17 4.81 -1.55
CA ALA A 92 3.10 5.28 -0.53
C ALA A 92 4.52 4.75 -0.77
N GLU A 93 4.68 3.46 -1.10
CA GLU A 93 5.98 2.85 -1.44
C GLU A 93 6.63 3.54 -2.65
N HIS A 94 5.85 3.80 -3.71
CA HIS A 94 6.33 4.53 -4.88
C HIS A 94 6.73 5.97 -4.54
N ALA A 95 5.90 6.67 -3.76
CA ALA A 95 6.20 8.03 -3.32
C ALA A 95 7.48 8.09 -2.48
N LEU A 96 7.68 7.16 -1.55
CA LEU A 96 8.92 7.06 -0.77
C LEU A 96 10.13 6.79 -1.65
N HIS A 97 9.99 5.94 -2.67
CA HIS A 97 11.08 5.70 -3.62
C HIS A 97 11.48 6.99 -4.35
N ASP A 98 10.50 7.73 -4.89
CA ASP A 98 10.74 8.99 -5.60
C ASP A 98 11.33 10.06 -4.68
N ILE A 99 10.79 10.23 -3.47
CA ILE A 99 11.28 11.20 -2.48
C ILE A 99 12.71 10.88 -2.07
N ASN A 100 13.05 9.61 -1.83
CA ASN A 100 14.42 9.23 -1.48
C ASN A 100 15.40 9.55 -2.62
N LYS A 101 15.00 9.33 -3.88
CA LYS A 101 15.81 9.73 -5.04
C LYS A 101 15.99 11.25 -5.13
N GLN A 102 14.92 12.03 -4.90
CA GLN A 102 14.99 13.49 -4.87
C GLN A 102 15.89 13.98 -3.73
N LEU A 103 15.79 13.36 -2.56
CA LEU A 103 16.61 13.69 -1.41
C LEU A 103 18.10 13.42 -1.69
N GLU A 104 18.44 12.28 -2.28
CA GLU A 104 19.83 11.96 -2.68
C GLU A 104 20.39 13.02 -3.64
N VAL A 105 19.63 13.39 -4.66
CA VAL A 105 20.03 14.43 -5.63
C VAL A 105 20.20 15.79 -4.95
N ALA A 106 19.27 16.18 -4.08
CA ALA A 106 19.31 17.44 -3.37
C ALA A 106 20.50 17.51 -2.38
N GLU A 107 20.75 16.43 -1.63
CA GLU A 107 21.88 16.34 -0.70
C GLU A 107 23.22 16.35 -1.43
N ARG A 108 23.34 15.63 -2.55
CA ARG A 108 24.55 15.69 -3.40
C ARG A 108 24.77 17.10 -3.93
N THR A 109 23.72 17.77 -4.39
CA THR A 109 23.80 19.15 -4.89
C THR A 109 24.24 20.11 -3.79
N LEU A 110 23.64 20.02 -2.61
CA LEU A 110 24.01 20.83 -1.45
C LEU A 110 25.47 20.59 -1.04
N GLN A 111 25.92 19.33 -1.04
CA GLN A 111 27.31 18.99 -0.71
C GLN A 111 28.30 19.57 -1.73
N MET A 112 28.04 19.44 -3.03
CA MET A 112 28.87 20.06 -4.06
C MET A 112 28.93 21.59 -3.90
N MET A 113 27.82 22.24 -3.53
CA MET A 113 27.82 23.68 -3.25
C MET A 113 28.69 24.03 -2.04
N ARG A 114 28.66 23.23 -0.98
CA ARG A 114 29.51 23.42 0.21
C ARG A 114 30.99 23.21 -0.09
N ASP A 115 31.31 22.25 -0.96
CA ASP A 115 32.68 21.96 -1.35
C ASP A 115 33.26 23.07 -2.25
N ASN A 116 32.42 23.70 -3.08
CA ASN A 116 32.81 24.82 -3.95
C ASN A 116 32.69 26.21 -3.29
N ALA A 117 32.10 26.30 -2.10
CA ALA A 117 31.95 27.55 -1.38
C ALA A 117 33.31 28.06 -0.87
N ALA A 118 33.47 29.39 -0.85
CA ALA A 118 34.63 30.01 -0.23
C ALA A 118 34.57 29.82 1.30
N ARG A 119 35.75 29.83 1.94
CA ARG A 119 35.88 29.62 3.39
C ARG A 119 36.67 30.76 4.02
N LEU A 120 36.27 31.13 5.23
CA LEU A 120 37.03 31.99 6.13
C LEU A 120 38.19 31.21 6.78
N ASP A 121 39.09 31.92 7.45
CA ASP A 121 40.24 31.31 8.17
C ASP A 121 39.82 30.36 9.29
N ASP A 122 38.61 30.53 9.83
CA ASP A 122 37.98 29.66 10.83
C ASP A 122 37.31 28.42 10.22
N GLY A 123 37.26 28.32 8.89
CA GLY A 123 36.60 27.25 8.13
C GLY A 123 35.12 27.49 7.83
N THR A 124 34.54 28.61 8.27
CA THR A 124 33.14 28.96 8.03
C THR A 124 32.89 29.21 6.54
N LEU A 125 31.84 28.58 5.99
CA LEU A 125 31.46 28.76 4.59
C LEU A 125 30.85 30.15 4.38
N VAL A 126 31.26 30.80 3.28
CA VAL A 126 30.74 32.11 2.88
C VAL A 126 30.22 32.10 1.45
N PHE A 127 29.15 32.85 1.25
CA PHE A 127 28.43 32.94 -0.02
C PHE A 127 28.23 34.40 -0.39
N ARG A 128 28.45 34.72 -1.67
CA ARG A 128 28.16 36.04 -2.22
C ARG A 128 26.72 36.07 -2.72
N SER A 129 25.97 37.10 -2.33
CA SER A 129 24.63 37.34 -2.85
C SER A 129 24.69 37.91 -4.27
N THR A 130 23.84 37.43 -5.17
CA THR A 130 23.73 37.99 -6.53
C THR A 130 22.96 39.30 -6.59
N ALA A 131 22.10 39.58 -5.61
CA ALA A 131 21.28 40.79 -5.58
C ALA A 131 22.11 42.02 -5.20
N ASP A 132 22.84 41.93 -4.08
CA ASP A 132 23.52 43.09 -3.48
C ASP A 132 25.04 43.02 -3.57
N GLY A 133 25.60 41.91 -4.06
CA GLY A 133 27.05 41.63 -4.02
C GLY A 133 27.63 41.41 -2.61
N SER A 134 26.81 41.57 -1.57
CA SER A 134 27.21 41.39 -0.17
C SER A 134 27.55 39.93 0.14
N VAL A 135 28.54 39.73 1.01
CA VAL A 135 28.99 38.40 1.46
C VAL A 135 28.31 38.03 2.78
N TYR A 136 27.77 36.82 2.85
CA TYR A 136 27.10 36.27 4.02
C TYR A 136 27.72 34.92 4.42
N THR A 137 27.77 34.65 5.72
CA THR A 137 28.13 33.32 6.23
C THR A 137 26.98 32.32 6.05
N GLU A 138 27.25 31.03 6.20
CA GLU A 138 26.24 29.96 6.18
C GLU A 138 25.07 30.22 7.16
N ASP A 139 25.37 30.77 8.34
CA ASP A 139 24.37 31.12 9.37
C ASP A 139 23.56 32.38 9.02
N GLY A 140 23.90 33.07 7.94
CA GLY A 140 23.22 34.27 7.47
C GLY A 140 23.76 35.59 8.03
N ARG A 141 24.89 35.58 8.74
CA ARG A 141 25.57 36.81 9.20
C ARG A 141 26.19 37.53 8.01
N LYS A 142 25.91 38.83 7.86
CA LYS A 142 26.57 39.67 6.86
C LYS A 142 28.00 39.99 7.31
N LEU A 143 28.98 39.81 6.43
CA LEU A 143 30.36 40.24 6.67
C LEU A 143 30.52 41.72 6.32
N SER A 144 31.43 42.40 7.01
CA SER A 144 31.84 43.76 6.64
C SER A 144 32.66 43.76 5.35
N ASP A 145 32.72 44.90 4.66
CA ASP A 145 33.47 45.01 3.39
C ASP A 145 34.97 44.73 3.59
N ASP A 146 35.52 45.11 4.76
CA ASP A 146 36.90 44.84 5.13
C ASP A 146 37.15 43.33 5.27
N GLU A 147 36.26 42.60 5.95
CA GLU A 147 36.34 41.13 6.09
C GLU A 147 36.15 40.42 4.74
N ALA A 148 35.28 40.95 3.87
CA ALA A 148 34.99 40.36 2.57
C ALA A 148 36.10 40.57 1.54
N SER A 149 36.89 41.65 1.67
CA SER A 149 37.92 42.05 0.69
C SER A 149 39.04 41.03 0.49
N GLY A 150 39.32 40.20 1.51
CA GLY A 150 40.36 39.17 1.47
C GLY A 150 39.91 37.81 0.92
N ILE A 151 38.62 37.62 0.66
CA ILE A 151 38.05 36.30 0.35
C ILE A 151 38.16 36.03 -1.15
N ALA A 152 38.97 35.05 -1.53
CA ALA A 152 39.07 34.57 -2.90
C ALA A 152 37.89 33.64 -3.23
N PHE A 153 36.95 34.11 -4.05
CA PHE A 153 35.86 33.29 -4.57
C PHE A 153 36.30 32.55 -5.84
N SER A 154 36.06 31.25 -5.89
CA SER A 154 36.19 30.46 -7.12
C SER A 154 35.17 30.93 -8.17
N GLU A 155 35.50 30.78 -9.45
CA GLU A 155 34.55 31.07 -10.55
C GLU A 155 33.27 30.22 -10.46
N ASN A 156 33.37 29.02 -9.87
CA ASN A 156 32.26 28.10 -9.67
C ASN A 156 31.61 28.19 -8.28
N ALA A 157 31.88 29.26 -7.52
CA ALA A 157 31.31 29.42 -6.19
C ALA A 157 29.79 29.65 -6.28
N PRO A 158 28.96 28.89 -5.52
CA PRO A 158 27.52 29.09 -5.52
C PRO A 158 27.14 30.43 -4.90
N SER A 159 26.04 31.01 -5.36
CA SER A 159 25.47 32.18 -4.72
C SER A 159 24.71 31.81 -3.45
N ARG A 160 24.44 32.81 -2.60
CA ARG A 160 23.66 32.62 -1.38
C ARG A 160 22.25 32.11 -1.69
N GLU A 161 21.63 32.66 -2.72
CA GLU A 161 20.27 32.35 -3.13
C GLU A 161 20.16 30.90 -3.61
N THR A 162 21.11 30.45 -4.44
CA THR A 162 21.14 29.07 -4.92
C THR A 162 21.44 28.08 -3.79
N TYR A 163 22.33 28.43 -2.86
CA TYR A 163 22.58 27.64 -1.66
C TYR A 163 21.32 27.50 -0.78
N ASN A 164 20.64 28.61 -0.50
CA ASN A 164 19.40 28.59 0.29
C ASN A 164 18.30 27.78 -0.40
N GLN A 165 18.19 27.87 -1.72
CA GLN A 165 17.25 27.06 -2.49
C GLN A 165 17.56 25.56 -2.37
N ALA A 166 18.83 25.17 -2.49
CA ALA A 166 19.26 23.78 -2.32
C ALA A 166 19.05 23.27 -0.88
N LYS A 167 19.29 24.12 0.13
CA LYS A 167 18.97 23.80 1.52
C LYS A 167 17.47 23.59 1.72
N ASN A 168 16.65 24.49 1.19
CA ASN A 168 15.19 24.39 1.27
C ASN A 168 14.66 23.15 0.53
N SER A 169 15.26 22.74 -0.59
CA SER A 169 14.83 21.53 -1.31
C SER A 169 15.11 20.27 -0.50
N VAL A 170 16.25 20.16 0.18
CA VAL A 170 16.55 19.06 1.11
C VAL A 170 15.52 19.01 2.25
N GLU A 171 15.25 20.14 2.90
CA GLU A 171 14.28 20.19 4.01
C GLU A 171 12.85 19.89 3.56
N THR A 172 12.47 20.34 2.36
CA THR A 172 11.17 20.02 1.75
C THR A 172 11.06 18.51 1.50
N ALA A 173 12.07 17.90 0.87
CA ALA A 173 12.08 16.45 0.61
C ALA A 173 12.04 15.62 1.91
N ARG A 174 12.74 16.07 2.96
CA ARG A 174 12.68 15.41 4.29
C ARG A 174 11.29 15.51 4.92
N THR A 175 10.67 16.68 4.85
CA THR A 175 9.31 16.89 5.35
C THR A 175 8.33 15.97 4.63
N GLN A 176 8.40 15.93 3.30
CA GLN A 176 7.61 15.03 2.46
C GLN A 176 7.81 13.56 2.84
N LYS A 177 9.06 13.13 3.04
CA LYS A 177 9.36 11.76 3.47
C LYS A 177 8.67 11.42 4.79
N ASN A 178 8.79 12.29 5.79
CA ASN A 178 8.19 12.08 7.11
C ASN A 178 6.66 11.99 7.04
N GLU A 179 6.03 12.77 6.17
CA GLU A 179 4.58 12.72 5.96
C GLU A 179 4.14 11.41 5.31
N VAL A 180 4.85 10.92 4.28
CA VAL A 180 4.53 9.63 3.65
C VAL A 180 4.81 8.47 4.60
N GLU A 181 5.86 8.52 5.42
CA GLU A 181 6.12 7.52 6.46
C GLU A 181 5.02 7.53 7.54
N ALA A 182 4.51 8.70 7.93
CA ALA A 182 3.36 8.79 8.83
C ALA A 182 2.12 8.14 8.22
N TYR A 183 1.81 8.45 6.97
CA TYR A 183 0.70 7.84 6.24
C TYR A 183 0.84 6.32 6.09
N GLN A 184 2.06 5.82 5.86
CA GLN A 184 2.32 4.38 5.80
C GLN A 184 2.00 3.69 7.13
N ARG A 185 2.33 4.31 8.27
CA ARG A 185 1.95 3.79 9.60
C ARG A 185 0.44 3.73 9.77
N ASP A 186 -0.30 4.73 9.30
CA ASP A 186 -1.76 4.75 9.37
C ASP A 186 -2.37 3.61 8.53
N ILE A 187 -1.85 3.36 7.33
CA ILE A 187 -2.22 2.21 6.49
C ILE A 187 -1.95 0.89 7.21
N ASP A 188 -0.77 0.74 7.82
CA ASP A 188 -0.36 -0.48 8.49
C ASP A 188 -1.26 -0.78 9.71
N HIS A 189 -1.60 0.25 10.50
CA HIS A 189 -2.56 0.13 11.59
C HIS A 189 -3.96 -0.25 11.09
N ALA A 190 -4.45 0.35 10.01
CA ALA A 190 -5.73 -0.02 9.41
C ALA A 190 -5.73 -1.47 8.90
N GLN A 191 -4.63 -1.94 8.30
CA GLN A 191 -4.48 -3.33 7.87
C GLN A 191 -4.43 -4.32 9.03
N GLU A 192 -3.73 -3.99 10.11
CA GLU A 192 -3.69 -4.80 11.33
C GLU A 192 -5.11 -4.95 11.89
N ARG A 193 -5.84 -3.84 12.01
CA ARG A 193 -7.22 -3.83 12.48
C ARG A 193 -8.16 -4.62 11.56
N LEU A 194 -7.98 -4.56 10.24
CA LEU A 194 -8.77 -5.30 9.26
C LEU A 194 -8.55 -6.82 9.37
N ARG A 195 -7.35 -7.24 9.77
CA ARG A 195 -6.97 -8.66 9.95
C ARG A 195 -7.32 -9.21 11.32
N ASP A 196 -7.93 -8.42 12.20
CA ASP A 196 -8.38 -8.90 13.51
C ASP A 196 -9.60 -9.82 13.34
N VAL A 197 -9.32 -11.12 13.39
CA VAL A 197 -10.28 -12.19 13.17
C VAL A 197 -11.23 -12.37 14.36
N GLU A 198 -10.77 -12.07 15.57
CA GLU A 198 -11.52 -12.27 16.81
C GLU A 198 -12.48 -11.10 17.07
N ASN A 199 -12.12 -9.92 16.60
CA ASN A 199 -12.93 -8.72 16.70
C ASN A 199 -13.04 -8.04 15.32
N PRO A 200 -13.81 -8.59 14.37
CA PRO A 200 -13.93 -8.03 13.04
C PRO A 200 -14.49 -6.60 13.09
N LEU A 201 -14.04 -5.76 12.15
CA LEU A 201 -14.56 -4.40 11.98
C LEU A 201 -16.05 -4.43 11.68
N THR A 202 -16.78 -3.46 12.19
CA THR A 202 -18.17 -3.18 11.83
C THR A 202 -18.26 -2.52 10.45
N LEU A 203 -19.46 -2.50 9.86
CA LEU A 203 -19.69 -1.82 8.57
C LEU A 203 -19.32 -0.33 8.61
N GLU A 204 -19.68 0.36 9.70
CA GLU A 204 -19.38 1.80 9.86
C GLU A 204 -17.86 2.04 9.92
N GLU A 205 -17.12 1.21 10.68
CA GLU A 205 -15.66 1.35 10.74
C GLU A 205 -14.99 1.03 9.39
N LEU A 206 -15.50 0.05 8.62
CA LEU A 206 -15.03 -0.21 7.25
C LEU A 206 -15.28 0.99 6.32
N GLU A 207 -16.43 1.65 6.43
CA GLU A 207 -16.73 2.88 5.69
C GLU A 207 -15.80 4.03 6.09
N THR A 208 -15.49 4.18 7.39
CA THR A 208 -14.50 5.15 7.89
C THR A 208 -13.13 4.91 7.28
N ILE A 209 -12.61 3.68 7.33
CA ILE A 209 -11.30 3.36 6.73
C ILE A 209 -11.29 3.63 5.23
N LYS A 210 -12.37 3.25 4.53
CA LYS A 210 -12.52 3.50 3.09
C LYS A 210 -12.46 4.99 2.74
N HIS A 211 -12.97 5.85 3.61
CA HIS A 211 -13.00 7.29 3.39
C HIS A 211 -11.69 7.98 3.79
N ASP A 212 -11.12 7.61 4.94
CA ASP A 212 -10.01 8.34 5.55
C ASP A 212 -8.67 8.02 4.89
N ILE A 213 -8.46 6.76 4.45
CA ILE A 213 -7.20 6.35 3.83
C ILE A 213 -6.98 7.04 2.47
N PRO A 214 -7.93 7.08 1.52
CA PRO A 214 -7.76 7.84 0.28
C PRO A 214 -7.76 9.35 0.48
N GLY A 215 -8.43 9.83 1.54
CA GLY A 215 -8.57 11.25 1.88
C GLY A 215 -7.26 11.90 2.35
N HIS A 216 -6.31 11.11 2.85
CA HIS A 216 -4.95 11.58 3.15
C HIS A 216 -4.16 11.79 1.86
N ARG A 217 -4.25 13.05 1.39
CA ARG A 217 -3.73 13.62 0.14
C ARG A 217 -2.26 13.27 -0.17
N LEU A 218 -2.00 12.10 -0.73
CA LEU A 218 -0.79 11.91 -1.56
C LEU A 218 -0.89 12.74 -2.86
N TYR A 219 -2.11 13.11 -3.29
CA TYR A 219 -2.36 13.89 -4.52
C TYR A 219 -1.98 15.38 -4.45
N SER A 220 -1.72 15.96 -3.26
CA SER A 220 -1.22 17.34 -3.19
C SER A 220 0.27 17.44 -3.49
N TYR A 221 1.00 16.32 -3.41
CA TYR A 221 2.35 16.24 -3.89
C TYR A 221 2.28 16.05 -5.39
N GLY A 222 2.45 17.16 -6.11
CA GLY A 222 2.70 17.19 -7.53
C GLY A 222 4.00 16.47 -7.88
N VAL A 223 4.08 15.16 -7.60
CA VAL A 223 4.81 14.17 -8.38
C VAL A 223 4.10 14.09 -9.74
N THR A 224 3.92 15.23 -10.38
CA THR A 224 3.73 15.30 -11.81
C THR A 224 5.02 14.76 -12.39
N ALA A 225 4.88 13.97 -13.44
CA ALA A 225 5.93 13.32 -14.19
C ALA A 225 6.90 14.31 -14.89
N GLN A 226 7.43 15.32 -14.18
CA GLN A 226 8.35 16.33 -14.68
C GLN A 226 9.83 15.98 -14.44
N ALA A 227 10.14 14.82 -13.83
CA ALA A 227 11.52 14.37 -13.68
C ALA A 227 12.18 13.87 -14.99
N SER A 228 11.53 14.01 -16.15
CA SER A 228 12.04 13.49 -17.44
C SER A 228 12.34 14.56 -18.50
N THR A 229 12.27 15.87 -18.19
CA THR A 229 12.52 16.94 -19.19
C THR A 229 13.65 17.91 -18.85
N HIS A 230 14.54 17.54 -17.94
CA HIS A 230 15.89 18.11 -17.88
C HIS A 230 16.93 17.04 -18.28
N GLU A 231 16.75 16.44 -19.47
CA GLU A 231 17.90 16.08 -20.27
C GLU A 231 18.60 17.39 -20.66
N GLU A 232 19.61 17.68 -19.87
CA GLU A 232 20.69 18.60 -20.14
C GLU A 232 21.08 18.47 -21.63
N LYS A 233 20.69 19.46 -22.44
CA LYS A 233 21.35 19.79 -23.69
C LYS A 233 22.79 20.18 -23.36
N ILE A 234 23.63 19.20 -23.05
CA ILE A 234 25.07 19.34 -23.17
C ILE A 234 25.31 19.41 -24.67
N SER A 235 25.39 20.65 -25.16
CA SER A 235 25.75 20.98 -26.52
C SER A 235 27.11 20.34 -26.85
N PRO A 236 27.23 19.39 -27.80
CA PRO A 236 28.52 18.93 -28.26
C PRO A 236 29.04 19.99 -29.23
N ALA A 237 29.78 20.96 -28.68
CA ALA A 237 30.59 21.84 -29.50
C ALA A 237 31.74 21.02 -30.11
N ALA A 238 31.61 20.80 -31.42
CA ALA A 238 32.70 20.63 -32.39
C ALA A 238 33.68 19.47 -32.18
N GLN A 239 33.36 18.32 -32.78
CA GLN A 239 34.36 17.54 -33.52
C GLN A 239 33.81 17.20 -34.90
N ASP A 240 34.18 18.04 -35.86
CA ASP A 240 34.06 17.82 -37.29
C ASP A 240 35.07 16.72 -37.68
N GLY A 241 34.56 15.52 -37.93
CA GLY A 241 35.34 14.33 -38.25
C GLY A 241 34.53 13.40 -39.13
N LYS A 242 34.50 13.69 -40.43
CA LYS A 242 33.86 12.88 -41.46
C LYS A 242 34.56 11.52 -41.59
N GLU A 243 33.92 10.45 -41.14
CA GLU A 243 34.19 9.10 -41.65
C GLU A 243 32.89 8.45 -42.14
N ASN A 244 32.82 8.31 -43.47
CA ASN A 244 31.78 7.61 -44.20
C ASN A 244 31.85 6.10 -43.89
N PHE A 245 30.99 5.60 -43.01
CA PHE A 245 30.70 4.16 -42.95
C PHE A 245 29.44 3.83 -43.77
N ASN A 246 29.71 3.38 -44.99
CA ASN A 246 28.76 2.77 -45.90
C ASN A 246 28.38 1.37 -45.38
N MET A 247 27.17 1.20 -44.85
CA MET A 247 26.61 -0.14 -44.57
C MET A 247 25.52 -0.50 -45.59
N PRO A 248 25.53 -1.73 -46.12
CA PRO A 248 24.53 -2.19 -47.09
C PRO A 248 23.17 -2.50 -46.42
N PRO A 249 22.07 -2.49 -47.19
CA PRO A 249 20.74 -2.75 -46.67
C PRO A 249 20.58 -4.24 -46.37
N MET A 250 20.33 -4.58 -45.10
CA MET A 250 19.84 -5.92 -44.75
C MET A 250 18.32 -5.97 -44.94
N SER A 251 17.93 -6.57 -46.05
CA SER A 251 16.62 -7.18 -46.27
C SER A 251 16.42 -8.35 -45.31
N ARG A 252 15.44 -8.24 -44.39
CA ARG A 252 14.77 -9.41 -43.84
C ARG A 252 13.27 -9.19 -43.88
N GLN A 253 12.67 -9.84 -44.88
CA GLN A 253 11.28 -10.28 -44.87
C GLN A 253 10.99 -10.98 -43.53
N PHE A 254 10.05 -10.42 -42.78
CA PHE A 254 9.20 -11.19 -41.89
C PHE A 254 7.78 -10.73 -42.11
N ASP A 255 7.13 -11.43 -43.05
CA ASP A 255 5.68 -11.52 -43.11
C ASP A 255 5.20 -12.26 -41.87
N PHE A 256 4.55 -11.55 -40.94
CA PHE A 256 3.60 -12.15 -40.03
C PHE A 256 2.27 -11.41 -40.11
N ALA A 257 1.28 -12.18 -40.53
CA ALA A 257 -0.08 -11.77 -40.74
C ALA A 257 -0.78 -11.37 -39.44
N ARG A 258 -1.44 -10.20 -39.48
CA ARG A 258 -2.89 -10.04 -39.37
C ARG A 258 -3.58 -10.72 -38.16
N LEU A 259 -3.76 -9.93 -37.09
CA LEU A 259 -4.86 -9.97 -36.12
C LEU A 259 -5.02 -8.51 -35.69
N GLY A 260 -6.05 -7.79 -36.11
CA GLY A 260 -7.38 -7.82 -35.49
C GLY A 260 -7.63 -6.42 -34.92
N GLN A 261 -8.42 -5.63 -35.64
CA GLN A 261 -8.86 -4.29 -35.26
C GLN A 261 -9.73 -4.34 -33.99
N SER A 262 -9.52 -3.41 -33.06
CA SER A 262 -10.61 -2.75 -32.33
C SER A 262 -10.12 -1.50 -31.58
N ASP A 263 -10.74 -0.38 -31.93
CA ASP A 263 -11.15 0.72 -31.06
C ASP A 263 -10.13 1.76 -30.57
N ASN A 264 -9.83 2.69 -31.48
CA ASN A 264 -9.45 4.07 -31.14
C ASN A 264 -10.67 4.81 -30.56
N ASN A 265 -10.78 4.86 -29.23
CA ASN A 265 -11.61 5.86 -28.56
C ASN A 265 -10.78 7.14 -28.33
N PRO A 266 -11.17 8.30 -28.87
CA PRO A 266 -10.53 9.56 -28.51
C PRO A 266 -10.92 9.94 -27.07
N LEU A 267 -9.92 10.28 -26.26
CA LEU A 267 -10.07 10.80 -24.91
C LEU A 267 -10.98 12.05 -24.89
N PRO A 268 -11.84 12.22 -23.86
CA PRO A 268 -12.67 13.41 -23.74
C PRO A 268 -11.78 14.65 -23.51
N GLN A 269 -11.96 15.66 -24.37
CA GLN A 269 -11.38 16.98 -24.14
C GLN A 269 -12.15 17.66 -23.01
N PHE A 270 -11.48 17.89 -21.88
CA PHE A 270 -12.01 18.73 -20.82
C PHE A 270 -11.95 20.18 -21.26
N THR A 271 -13.11 20.75 -21.54
CA THR A 271 -13.32 22.16 -21.81
C THR A 271 -13.14 22.99 -20.54
N ASN A 272 -12.56 24.18 -20.73
CA ASN A 272 -12.24 25.19 -19.73
C ASN A 272 -13.37 25.48 -18.74
N ILE A 273 -13.10 25.36 -17.44
CA ILE A 273 -13.95 25.92 -16.39
C ILE A 273 -13.58 27.40 -16.21
N HIS A 274 -14.56 28.27 -16.44
CA HIS A 274 -14.48 29.70 -16.16
C HIS A 274 -14.35 29.97 -14.65
N THR A 275 -13.32 30.74 -14.31
CA THR A 275 -13.17 31.42 -13.02
C THR A 275 -14.28 32.47 -12.86
N ILE A 276 -15.17 32.27 -11.89
CA ILE A 276 -16.06 33.31 -11.38
C ILE A 276 -15.36 33.97 -10.20
N ALA A 277 -15.06 35.26 -10.32
CA ALA A 277 -14.59 36.09 -9.22
C ALA A 277 -15.72 36.38 -8.23
N PRO A 278 -15.47 36.47 -6.92
CA PRO A 278 -16.44 37.00 -5.98
C PRO A 278 -16.54 38.52 -6.11
N ALA A 279 -17.77 39.02 -6.22
CA ALA A 279 -18.09 40.43 -6.09
C ALA A 279 -17.94 40.89 -4.63
N LEU A 280 -17.51 42.15 -4.49
CA LEU A 280 -17.37 42.94 -3.26
C LEU A 280 -18.66 43.03 -2.45
#